data_AF-A0A935QGA0-F1
#
_entry.id   AF-A0A935QGA0-F1
#
_cell.length_a   1.000
_cell.length_b   1.000
_cell.length_c   1.000
_cell.angle_alpha   90.00
_cell.angle_beta   90.00
_cell.angle_gamma   90.00
#
_symmetry.space_group_name_H-M   'P 1'
#
loop_
_entity.id
_entity.type
_entity.pdbx_description
1 polymer ?
#
loop_
_entity_poly.entity_id
_entity_poly.type
_entity_poly.pdbx_seq_one_letter_code
_entity_poly.pdbx_strand_id
1 'polypeptide(L)'
;MTSVDAARSGLDQAQTLLDRVTADNQRFDEVLGWLAEARERANQLDEYYRGPGQDHVATVLAADPEAVTPPVANEDAAWEALADSHDRLLRLLKLVTEELTSGMDD
;
A
#
# COMPACT_ATOMS: atom_id res chain seq x y z
N MET A 1 35.10 -33.90 6.67
CA MET A 1 33.92 -34.79 6.62
C MET A 1 32.93 -34.29 7.67
N THR A 2 31.77 -33.81 7.26
CA THR A 2 30.73 -33.34 8.18
C THR A 2 30.16 -34.53 8.94
N SER A 3 29.98 -34.43 10.27
CA SER A 3 29.34 -35.51 11.03
C SER A 3 27.85 -35.59 10.71
N VAL A 4 27.24 -36.76 10.92
CA VAL A 4 25.80 -36.96 10.72
C VAL A 4 24.97 -35.99 11.58
N ASP A 5 25.41 -35.74 12.81
CA ASP A 5 24.70 -34.82 13.72
C ASP A 5 24.78 -33.37 13.26
N ALA A 6 25.94 -32.94 12.73
CA ALA A 6 26.08 -31.61 12.15
C ALA A 6 25.23 -31.45 10.88
N ALA A 7 25.13 -32.50 10.06
CA ALA A 7 24.26 -32.49 8.88
C ALA A 7 22.77 -32.41 9.26
N ARG A 8 22.33 -33.13 10.30
CA ARG A 8 20.94 -33.06 10.82
C ARG A 8 20.60 -31.67 11.35
N SER A 9 21.45 -31.11 12.20
CA SER A 9 21.27 -29.75 12.71
C SER A 9 21.18 -28.71 11.59
N GLY A 10 22.01 -28.86 10.54
CA GLY A 10 21.94 -28.01 9.36
C GLY A 10 20.61 -28.13 8.60
N LEU A 11 20.07 -29.33 8.46
CA LEU A 11 18.76 -29.56 7.83
C LEU A 11 17.61 -28.97 8.68
N ASP A 12 17.66 -29.10 10.00
CA ASP A 12 16.62 -28.54 10.88
C ASP A 12 16.60 -27.00 10.81
N GLN A 13 17.79 -26.38 10.74
CA GLN A 13 17.91 -24.93 10.53
C GLN A 13 17.38 -24.50 9.16
N ALA A 14 17.73 -25.23 8.10
CA ALA A 14 17.22 -24.97 6.76
C ALA A 14 15.70 -25.10 6.69
N GLN A 15 15.12 -26.12 7.34
CA GLN A 15 13.67 -26.29 7.42
C GLN A 15 13.01 -25.11 8.14
N THR A 16 13.59 -24.66 9.25
CA THR A 16 13.09 -23.48 9.98
C THR A 16 13.11 -22.22 9.11
N LEU A 17 14.14 -22.04 8.27
CA LEU A 17 14.21 -20.92 7.33
C LEU A 17 13.16 -21.03 6.23
N LEU A 18 12.98 -22.23 5.66
CA LEU A 18 11.96 -22.49 4.64
C LEU A 18 10.55 -22.18 5.16
N ASP A 19 10.23 -22.62 6.37
CA ASP A 19 8.93 -22.37 7.00
C ASP A 19 8.68 -20.86 7.17
N ARG A 20 9.72 -20.11 7.56
CA ARG A 20 9.64 -18.65 7.69
C ARG A 20 9.42 -17.95 6.35
N VAL A 21 10.22 -18.30 5.33
CA VAL A 21 10.05 -17.72 3.98
C VAL A 21 8.66 -18.02 3.43
N THR A 22 8.13 -19.21 3.67
CA THR A 22 6.78 -19.59 3.27
C THR A 22 5.72 -18.71 3.97
N ALA A 23 5.87 -18.49 5.28
CA ALA A 23 4.98 -17.61 6.03
C ALA A 23 5.09 -16.14 5.59
N ASP A 24 6.29 -15.67 5.27
CA ASP A 24 6.52 -14.31 4.78
C ASP A 24 5.87 -14.11 3.39
N ASN A 25 5.91 -15.11 2.51
CA ASN A 25 5.21 -15.07 1.22
C ASN A 25 3.68 -14.96 1.39
N GLN A 26 3.10 -15.69 2.35
CA GLN A 26 1.67 -15.58 2.64
C GLN A 26 1.29 -14.16 3.11
N ARG A 27 2.12 -13.55 3.95
CA ARG A 27 1.91 -12.15 4.36
C ARG A 27 2.05 -11.19 3.19
N PHE A 28 2.97 -11.46 2.26
CA PHE A 28 3.11 -10.66 1.06
C PHE A 28 1.83 -10.69 0.22
N ASP A 29 1.21 -11.86 0.04
CA ASP A 29 -0.08 -11.98 -0.65
C ASP A 29 -1.20 -11.19 0.03
N GLU A 30 -1.26 -11.20 1.38
CA GLU A 30 -2.21 -10.38 2.14
C GLU A 30 -1.99 -8.88 1.90
N VAL A 31 -0.74 -8.42 1.89
CA VAL A 31 -0.38 -7.03 1.60
C VAL A 31 -0.79 -6.64 0.18
N LEU A 32 -0.58 -7.51 -0.81
CA LEU A 32 -0.99 -7.27 -2.19
C LEU A 32 -2.51 -7.17 -2.32
N GLY A 33 -3.26 -8.03 -1.63
CA GLY A 33 -4.72 -7.96 -1.58
C GLY A 33 -5.21 -6.63 -1.00
N TRP A 34 -4.66 -6.23 0.16
CA TRP A 34 -4.98 -4.94 0.77
C TRP A 34 -4.62 -3.74 -0.14
N LEU A 35 -3.48 -3.80 -0.84
CA LEU A 35 -3.02 -2.73 -1.71
C LEU A 35 -3.96 -2.51 -2.90
N ALA A 36 -4.50 -3.59 -3.47
CA ALA A 36 -5.48 -3.53 -4.55
C ALA A 36 -6.75 -2.78 -4.10
N GLU A 37 -7.27 -3.10 -2.92
CA GLU A 37 -8.43 -2.39 -2.37
C GLU A 37 -8.12 -0.94 -2.00
N ALA A 38 -6.91 -0.66 -1.47
CA ALA A 38 -6.50 0.70 -1.13
C ALA A 38 -6.43 1.59 -2.36
N ARG A 39 -5.89 1.07 -3.47
CA ARG A 39 -5.89 1.75 -4.77
C ARG A 39 -7.29 2.04 -5.26
N GLU A 40 -8.21 1.07 -5.15
CA GLU A 40 -9.60 1.25 -5.56
C GLU A 40 -10.27 2.39 -4.77
N ARG A 41 -10.10 2.44 -3.45
CA ARG A 41 -10.62 3.54 -2.62
C ARG A 41 -10.05 4.90 -3.01
N ALA A 42 -8.75 4.97 -3.32
CA ALA A 42 -8.13 6.21 -3.79
C ALA A 42 -8.70 6.66 -5.15
N ASN A 43 -8.91 5.74 -6.09
CA ASN A 43 -9.53 6.05 -7.37
C ASN A 43 -10.96 6.59 -7.20
N GLN A 44 -11.76 5.95 -6.35
CA GLN A 44 -13.13 6.41 -6.08
C GLN A 44 -13.17 7.83 -5.52
N LEU A 45 -12.20 8.18 -4.67
CA LEU A 45 -12.06 9.54 -4.14
C LEU A 45 -11.63 10.53 -5.24
N ASP A 46 -10.65 10.17 -6.07
CA ASP A 46 -10.21 10.98 -7.22
C ASP A 46 -11.37 11.23 -8.21
N GLU A 47 -12.13 10.19 -8.55
CA GLU A 47 -13.30 10.29 -9.43
C GLU A 47 -14.38 11.19 -8.85
N TYR A 48 -14.64 11.10 -7.54
CA TYR A 48 -15.61 11.97 -6.88
C TYR A 48 -15.21 13.45 -6.99
N TYR A 49 -13.95 13.79 -6.73
CA TYR A 49 -13.48 15.17 -6.78
C TYR A 49 -13.27 15.71 -8.19
N ARG A 50 -12.93 14.85 -9.17
CA ARG A 50 -12.92 15.23 -10.60
C ARG A 50 -14.32 15.40 -11.19
N GLY A 51 -15.31 14.77 -10.58
CA GLY A 51 -16.71 14.80 -11.01
C GLY A 51 -17.55 15.71 -10.11
N PRO A 52 -18.53 15.16 -9.37
CA PRO A 52 -19.57 15.96 -8.72
C PRO A 52 -19.14 16.63 -7.41
N GLY A 53 -17.94 16.37 -6.91
CA GLY A 53 -17.51 16.78 -5.57
C GLY A 53 -17.62 18.28 -5.31
N GLN A 54 -17.16 19.11 -6.25
CA GLN A 54 -17.24 20.58 -6.11
C GLN A 54 -18.69 21.07 -6.12
N ASP A 55 -19.54 20.52 -6.98
CA ASP A 55 -20.96 20.88 -7.06
C ASP A 55 -21.73 20.51 -5.79
N HIS A 56 -21.42 19.36 -5.19
CA HIS A 56 -22.02 18.95 -3.92
C HIS A 56 -21.65 19.90 -2.78
N VAL A 57 -20.37 20.28 -2.67
CA VAL A 57 -19.91 21.24 -1.65
C VAL A 57 -20.59 22.59 -1.83
N ALA A 58 -20.62 23.10 -3.06
CA ALA A 58 -21.29 24.36 -3.38
C ALA A 58 -22.79 24.32 -3.08
N THR A 59 -23.46 23.21 -3.40
CA THR A 59 -24.90 23.03 -3.15
C THR A 59 -25.21 23.02 -1.66
N VAL A 60 -24.40 22.34 -0.85
CA VAL A 60 -24.57 22.30 0.62
C VAL A 60 -24.36 23.69 1.22
N LEU A 61 -23.27 24.37 0.87
CA LEU A 61 -22.97 25.71 1.39
C LEU A 61 -23.98 26.78 0.92
N ALA A 62 -24.56 26.61 -0.26
CA ALA A 62 -25.63 27.50 -0.74
C ALA A 62 -26.94 27.31 0.04
N ALA A 63 -27.24 26.09 0.47
CA ALA A 63 -28.43 25.79 1.26
C ALA A 63 -28.25 26.14 2.75
N ASP A 64 -27.04 25.97 3.27
CA ASP A 64 -26.68 26.25 4.66
C ASP A 64 -25.24 26.82 4.74
N PRO A 65 -25.09 28.16 4.70
CA PRO A 65 -23.77 28.81 4.75
C PRO A 65 -23.01 28.61 6.06
N GLU A 66 -23.68 28.23 7.14
CA GLU A 66 -23.06 27.95 8.45
C GLU A 66 -22.81 26.45 8.66
N ALA A 67 -23.09 25.61 7.66
CA ALA A 67 -22.89 24.17 7.74
C ALA A 67 -21.43 23.85 8.12
N VAL A 68 -21.26 23.04 9.17
CA VAL A 68 -19.96 22.43 9.47
C VAL A 68 -19.68 21.41 8.38
N THR A 69 -18.82 21.78 7.44
CA THR A 69 -18.50 20.91 6.32
C THR A 69 -17.51 19.82 6.76
N PRO A 70 -17.73 18.54 6.40
CA PRO A 70 -16.78 17.47 6.69
C PRO A 70 -15.42 17.74 6.03
N PRO A 71 -14.32 17.08 6.46
CA PRO A 71 -13.01 17.25 5.84
C PRO A 71 -13.01 17.02 4.32
N VAL A 72 -13.90 16.15 3.81
CA VAL A 72 -14.11 15.90 2.37
C VAL A 72 -14.82 17.05 1.62
N ALA A 73 -15.15 18.14 2.30
CA ALA A 73 -15.55 19.37 1.63
C ALA A 73 -14.36 20.33 1.45
N ASN A 74 -13.26 20.09 2.15
CA ASN A 74 -12.01 20.73 1.87
C ASN A 74 -11.34 19.98 0.71
N GLU A 75 -11.24 20.65 -0.43
CA GLU A 75 -10.60 20.12 -1.64
C GLU A 75 -9.12 19.76 -1.38
N ASP A 76 -8.41 20.59 -0.61
CA ASP A 76 -7.00 20.37 -0.29
C ASP A 76 -6.80 19.05 0.48
N ALA A 77 -7.68 18.74 1.44
CA ALA A 77 -7.56 17.55 2.27
C ALA A 77 -7.65 16.25 1.45
N ALA A 78 -8.48 16.22 0.41
CA ALA A 78 -8.59 15.06 -0.46
C ALA A 78 -7.42 14.96 -1.44
N TRP A 79 -6.99 16.08 -2.03
CA TRP A 79 -5.84 16.07 -2.92
C TRP A 79 -4.55 15.72 -2.19
N GLU A 80 -4.36 16.21 -0.96
CA GLU A 80 -3.25 15.82 -0.09
C GLU A 80 -3.28 14.32 0.18
N ALA A 81 -4.43 13.74 0.55
CA ALA A 81 -4.54 12.30 0.80
C ALA A 81 -4.21 11.45 -0.44
N LEU A 82 -4.62 11.90 -1.63
CA LEU A 82 -4.32 11.23 -2.90
C LEU A 82 -2.84 11.35 -3.28
N ALA A 83 -2.24 12.52 -3.11
CA ALA A 83 -0.81 12.73 -3.32
C ALA A 83 0.03 11.86 -2.37
N ASP A 84 -0.36 11.82 -1.10
CA ASP A 84 0.23 10.98 -0.07
C ASP A 84 0.21 9.48 -0.43
N SER A 85 -0.91 9.03 -0.99
CA SER A 85 -1.05 7.65 -1.49
C SER A 85 -0.07 7.39 -2.64
N HIS A 86 0.05 8.31 -3.60
CA HIS A 86 0.99 8.21 -4.70
C HIS A 86 2.45 8.14 -4.23
N ASP A 87 2.83 8.99 -3.28
CA ASP A 87 4.19 9.01 -2.72
C ASP A 87 4.55 7.68 -2.04
N ARG A 88 3.60 7.07 -1.33
CA ARG A 88 3.80 5.74 -0.71
C ARG A 88 3.97 4.65 -1.76
N LEU A 89 3.20 4.68 -2.85
CA LEU A 89 3.37 3.76 -3.98
C LEU A 89 4.74 3.91 -4.65
N LEU A 90 5.24 5.14 -4.80
CA LEU A 90 6.58 5.38 -5.34
C LEU A 90 7.69 4.83 -4.44
N ARG A 91 7.54 4.94 -3.11
CA ARG A 91 8.47 4.32 -2.16
C ARG A 91 8.46 2.80 -2.27
N LEU A 92 7.29 2.19 -2.41
CA LEU A 92 7.16 0.75 -2.64
C LEU A 92 7.82 0.34 -3.96
N LEU A 93 7.59 1.08 -5.05
CA LEU A 93 8.21 0.82 -6.34
C LEU A 93 9.75 0.85 -6.25
N LYS A 94 10.31 1.84 -5.54
CA LYS A 94 11.76 1.92 -5.32
C LYS A 94 12.29 0.69 -4.60
N LEU A 95 11.66 0.31 -3.48
CA LEU A 95 12.07 -0.86 -2.70
C LEU A 95 12.05 -2.14 -3.54
N VAL A 96 10.97 -2.38 -4.29
CA VAL A 96 10.84 -3.57 -5.16
C VAL A 96 11.86 -3.54 -6.29
N THR A 97 12.09 -2.37 -6.88
CA THR A 97 13.08 -2.23 -7.96
C THR A 97 14.48 -2.53 -7.44
N GLU A 98 14.88 -1.91 -6.33
CA GLU A 98 16.18 -2.12 -5.68
C GLU A 98 16.43 -3.61 -5.40
N GLU A 99 15.45 -4.29 -4.81
CA GLU A 99 15.55 -5.73 -4.52
C GLU A 99 15.73 -6.56 -5.80
N LEU A 100 14.88 -6.33 -6.82
CA LEU A 100 14.89 -7.11 -8.06
C LEU A 100 16.10 -6.84 -8.96
N THR A 101 16.71 -5.66 -8.87
CA THR A 101 17.89 -5.30 -9.67
C THR A 101 19.22 -5.53 -8.95
N SER A 102 19.20 -5.79 -7.64
CA SER A 102 20.41 -5.90 -6.80
C SER A 102 21.44 -6.94 -7.29
N GLY A 103 21.00 -7.98 -7.99
CA GLY A 103 21.85 -9.03 -8.59
C GLY A 103 22.03 -8.92 -10.11
N MET A 104 21.64 -7.81 -10.73
CA MET A 104 21.79 -7.61 -12.18
C MET A 104 23.13 -6.96 -12.56
N ASP A 105 23.89 -6.48 -11.58
CA ASP A 105 25.23 -5.87 -11.75
C ASP A 105 26.40 -6.88 -11.58
N ASP A 106 26.10 -8.16 -11.37
CA ASP A 106 27.06 -9.30 -11.34
C ASP A 106 27.10 -10.08 -12.67
#